data_AF-A0A820KZN1-F1
#
_entry.id   AF-A0A820KZN1-F1
#
_cell.length_a   1.000
_cell.length_b   1.000
_cell.length_c   1.000
_cell.angle_alpha   90.00
_cell.angle_beta   90.00
_cell.angle_gamma   90.00
#
_symmetry.space_group_name_H-M   'P 1'
#
loop_
_entity.id
_entity.type
_entity.pdbx_description
1 polymer ?
#
loop_
_entity_poly.entity_id
_entity_poly.type
_entity_poly.pdbx_seq_one_letter_code
_entity_poly.pdbx_strand_id
1 'polypeptide(L)'
;QTRVRNWFQYNWEDRNTLEDDDTTLSFLPTTLQTELAISIHYDTLSKVQLFQDCEKTFLHSLVLKLKPALFLPGDYICKKGEIGREMYIVNHGKLDVFIDDKRIAGLEDGAVFGEISL
;
A
#
# COMPACT_ATOMS: atom_id res chain seq x y z
N GLN A 1 6.18 -10.99 22.05
CA GLN A 1 7.60 -10.75 21.74
C GLN A 1 7.96 -11.14 20.30
N THR A 2 7.41 -12.23 19.73
CA THR A 2 7.70 -12.67 18.34
C THR A 2 7.17 -11.77 17.23
N ARG A 3 5.96 -11.18 17.38
CA ARG A 3 5.34 -10.32 16.36
C ARG A 3 6.18 -9.08 16.01
N VAL A 4 6.69 -8.39 17.03
CA VAL A 4 7.55 -7.21 16.86
C VAL A 4 8.82 -7.58 16.10
N ARG A 5 9.44 -8.72 16.46
CA ARG A 5 10.65 -9.21 15.78
C ARG A 5 10.39 -9.61 14.32
N ASN A 6 9.27 -10.27 14.02
CA ASN A 6 8.89 -10.62 12.64
C ASN A 6 8.57 -9.38 11.82
N TRP A 7 7.90 -8.39 12.42
CA TRP A 7 7.66 -7.10 11.78
C TRP A 7 9.00 -6.43 11.45
N PHE A 8 9.90 -6.28 12.43
CA PHE A 8 11.21 -5.70 12.20
C PHE A 8 12.04 -6.46 11.16
N GLN A 9 12.00 -7.80 11.15
CA GLN A 9 12.74 -8.58 10.17
C GLN A 9 12.18 -8.44 8.75
N TYR A 10 10.87 -8.50 8.56
CA TYR A 10 10.24 -8.30 7.25
C TYR A 10 10.41 -6.86 6.77
N ASN A 11 10.25 -5.90 7.68
CA ASN A 11 10.48 -4.49 7.43
C ASN A 11 11.95 -4.22 7.07
N TRP A 12 12.90 -4.91 7.70
CA TRP A 12 14.33 -4.84 7.37
C TRP A 12 14.68 -5.52 6.03
N GLU A 13 14.04 -6.63 5.68
CA GLU A 13 14.27 -7.34 4.41
C GLU A 13 13.63 -6.61 3.20
N ASP A 14 12.46 -5.98 3.38
CA ASP A 14 11.71 -5.25 2.34
C ASP A 14 12.14 -3.77 2.22
N ARG A 15 12.54 -3.12 3.34
CA ARG A 15 12.97 -1.69 3.37
C ARG A 15 14.47 -1.46 3.36
N ASN A 16 15.31 -2.49 3.23
CA ASN A 16 16.77 -2.27 3.07
C ASN A 16 17.14 -1.51 1.78
N THR A 17 16.16 -1.16 0.94
CA THR A 17 16.32 -0.27 -0.22
C THR A 17 15.67 1.11 -0.05
N LEU A 18 14.83 1.36 0.97
CA LEU A 18 13.99 2.58 1.04
C LEU A 18 13.97 3.30 2.41
N GLU A 19 14.55 2.77 3.48
CA GLU A 19 14.70 3.54 4.74
C GLU A 19 15.93 4.44 4.77
N ASP A 20 16.96 4.09 4.02
CA ASP A 20 18.10 4.99 3.77
C ASP A 20 17.82 5.93 2.58
N ASP A 21 16.57 6.03 2.12
CA ASP A 21 16.18 6.93 1.03
C ASP A 21 15.88 8.35 1.51
N ASP A 22 15.43 8.58 2.74
CA ASP A 22 15.28 9.95 3.24
C ASP A 22 16.65 10.63 3.42
N THR A 23 17.71 9.84 3.59
CA THR A 23 19.11 10.28 3.61
C THR A 23 19.74 10.26 2.21
N THR A 24 19.49 9.27 1.34
CA THR A 24 20.11 9.18 0.00
C THR A 24 19.34 9.89 -1.13
N LEU A 25 18.01 9.95 -1.08
CA LEU A 25 17.20 10.72 -2.04
C LEU A 25 17.18 12.21 -1.71
N SER A 26 17.48 12.63 -0.48
CA SER A 26 17.53 14.06 -0.12
C SER A 26 18.56 14.87 -0.93
N PHE A 27 19.59 14.21 -1.46
CA PHE A 27 20.56 14.82 -2.38
C PHE A 27 20.03 15.01 -3.80
N LEU A 28 18.93 14.33 -4.16
CA LEU A 28 18.30 14.48 -5.46
C LEU A 28 17.33 15.67 -5.44
N PRO A 29 17.29 16.48 -6.52
CA PRO A 29 16.25 17.48 -6.71
C PRO A 29 14.86 16.87 -6.54
N THR A 30 13.93 17.62 -5.95
CA THR A 30 12.54 17.20 -5.67
C THR A 30 11.82 16.67 -6.91
N THR A 31 12.19 17.13 -8.10
CA THR A 31 11.68 16.64 -9.39
C THR A 31 12.06 15.18 -9.65
N LEU A 32 13.30 14.79 -9.37
CA LEU A 32 13.78 13.41 -9.55
C LEU A 32 13.25 12.46 -8.46
N GLN A 33 13.12 12.95 -7.22
CA GLN A 33 12.45 12.19 -6.16
C GLN A 33 11.01 11.84 -6.54
N THR A 34 10.30 12.83 -7.09
CA THR A 34 8.93 12.65 -7.57
C THR A 34 8.89 11.64 -8.71
N GLU A 35 9.75 11.76 -9.72
CA GLU A 35 9.79 10.81 -10.84
C GLU A 35 10.15 9.38 -10.42
N LEU A 36 11.06 9.20 -9.45
CA LEU A 36 11.40 7.89 -8.91
C LEU A 36 10.23 7.28 -8.13
N ALA A 37 9.60 8.05 -7.25
CA ALA A 37 8.42 7.61 -6.51
C ALA A 37 7.29 7.20 -7.48
N ILE A 38 7.08 7.99 -8.53
CA ILE A 38 6.16 7.65 -9.62
C ILE A 38 6.58 6.34 -10.27
N SER A 39 7.82 6.20 -10.73
CA SER A 39 8.30 4.98 -11.39
C SER A 39 8.08 3.71 -10.56
N ILE A 40 8.38 3.78 -9.25
CA ILE A 40 8.23 2.65 -8.32
C ILE A 40 6.75 2.28 -8.12
N HIS A 41 5.89 3.27 -7.91
CA HIS A 41 4.47 3.02 -7.61
C HIS A 41 3.59 2.91 -8.87
N TYR A 42 4.08 3.31 -10.05
CA TYR A 42 3.32 3.29 -11.30
C TYR A 42 2.98 1.87 -11.73
N ASP A 43 3.87 0.90 -11.58
CA ASP A 43 3.60 -0.50 -11.93
C ASP A 43 2.42 -1.04 -11.10
N THR A 44 2.41 -0.79 -9.79
CA THR A 44 1.31 -1.16 -8.90
C THR A 44 0.01 -0.45 -9.27
N LEU A 45 0.04 0.87 -9.47
CA LEU A 45 -1.15 1.64 -9.83
C LEU A 45 -1.70 1.25 -11.21
N SER A 46 -0.85 0.88 -12.16
CA SER A 46 -1.28 0.43 -13.49
C SER A 46 -2.01 -0.92 -13.46
N LYS A 47 -1.70 -1.78 -12.48
CA LYS A 47 -2.37 -3.07 -12.26
C LYS A 47 -3.76 -2.91 -11.64
N VAL A 48 -4.02 -1.79 -10.98
CA VAL A 48 -5.29 -1.51 -10.34
C VAL A 48 -6.31 -1.06 -11.38
N GLN A 49 -7.38 -1.85 -11.55
CA GLN A 49 -8.43 -1.57 -12.54
C GLN A 49 -9.10 -0.20 -12.34
N LEU A 50 -9.24 0.26 -11.09
CA LEU A 50 -9.83 1.57 -10.77
C LEU A 50 -9.06 2.75 -11.39
N PHE A 51 -7.78 2.57 -11.68
CA PHE A 51 -6.88 3.64 -12.14
C PHE A 51 -6.49 3.52 -13.61
N GLN A 52 -6.98 2.50 -14.34
CA GLN A 52 -6.62 2.30 -15.75
C GLN A 52 -7.12 3.41 -16.68
N ASP A 53 -8.28 4.00 -16.38
CA ASP A 53 -8.88 5.08 -17.16
C ASP A 53 -8.54 6.49 -16.61
N CYS A 54 -7.66 6.57 -15.61
CA CYS A 54 -7.29 7.84 -14.99
C CYS A 54 -6.15 8.53 -15.77
N GLU A 55 -6.20 9.87 -15.81
CA GLU A 55 -5.13 10.66 -16.42
C GLU A 55 -3.80 10.48 -15.65
N LYS A 56 -2.68 10.45 -16.36
CA LYS A 56 -1.35 10.33 -15.75
C LYS A 56 -1.11 11.40 -14.68
N THR A 57 -1.57 12.63 -14.88
CA THR A 57 -1.43 13.72 -13.88
C THR A 57 -2.16 13.42 -12.57
N PHE A 58 -3.31 12.73 -12.63
CA PHE A 58 -4.02 12.23 -11.46
C PHE A 58 -3.25 11.10 -10.78
N LEU A 59 -2.73 10.14 -11.55
CA LEU A 59 -1.90 9.04 -11.02
C LEU A 59 -0.66 9.59 -10.31
N HIS A 60 0.02 10.58 -10.90
CA HIS A 60 1.16 11.24 -10.28
C HIS A 60 0.79 11.89 -8.94
N SER A 61 -0.35 12.58 -8.90
CA SER A 61 -0.86 13.21 -7.67
C SER A 61 -1.26 12.18 -6.61
N LEU A 62 -1.73 11.00 -7.03
CA LEU A 62 -2.08 9.89 -6.14
C LEU A 62 -0.82 9.26 -5.54
N VAL A 63 0.20 8.96 -6.36
CA VAL A 63 1.47 8.39 -5.91
C VAL A 63 2.08 9.21 -4.77
N LEU A 64 2.10 10.53 -4.92
CA LEU A 64 2.66 11.44 -3.91
C LEU A 64 1.92 11.42 -2.57
N LYS A 65 0.69 10.89 -2.54
CA LYS A 65 -0.14 10.78 -1.33
C LYS A 65 -0.22 9.35 -0.79
N LEU A 66 0.28 8.36 -1.53
CA LEU A 66 0.33 6.98 -1.06
C LEU A 66 1.30 6.87 0.11
N LYS A 67 0.91 6.08 1.10
CA LYS A 67 1.76 5.73 2.24
C LYS A 67 1.90 4.22 2.29
N PRO A 68 3.13 3.67 2.27
CA PRO A 68 3.32 2.24 2.44
C PRO A 68 2.87 1.83 3.84
N ALA A 69 2.10 0.73 3.91
CA ALA A 69 1.65 0.14 5.16
C ALA A 69 1.93 -1.37 5.11
N LEU A 70 2.59 -1.87 6.15
CA LEU A 70 2.97 -3.28 6.27
C LEU A 70 2.11 -3.96 7.34
N PHE A 71 1.49 -5.08 6.97
CA PHE A 71 0.70 -5.92 7.86
C PHE A 71 1.25 -7.34 7.87
N LEU A 72 1.29 -7.96 9.04
CA LEU A 72 1.72 -9.33 9.19
C LEU A 72 0.55 -10.31 9.02
N PRO A 73 0.82 -11.59 8.70
CA PRO A 73 -0.19 -12.62 8.74
C PRO A 73 -0.94 -12.65 10.09
N GLY A 74 -2.26 -12.52 10.03
CA GLY A 74 -3.14 -12.47 11.20
C GLY A 74 -3.45 -11.05 11.72
N ASP A 75 -2.87 -10.00 11.13
CA ASP A 75 -3.27 -8.63 11.42
C ASP A 75 -4.60 -8.27 10.74
N TYR A 76 -5.41 -7.47 11.43
CA TYR A 76 -6.65 -6.91 10.88
C TYR A 76 -6.38 -5.50 10.39
N ILE A 77 -6.66 -5.23 9.11
CA ILE A 77 -6.50 -3.89 8.52
C ILE A 77 -7.72 -3.01 8.87
N CYS A 78 -8.92 -3.53 8.66
CA CYS A 78 -10.18 -2.83 8.97
C CYS A 78 -11.12 -3.77 9.74
N LYS A 79 -11.92 -3.23 10.66
CA LYS A 79 -12.99 -3.98 11.33
C LYS A 79 -14.36 -3.36 11.08
N LYS A 80 -15.39 -4.21 11.03
CA LYS A 80 -16.78 -3.76 10.92
C LYS A 80 -17.14 -2.84 12.09
N GLY A 81 -17.68 -1.67 11.78
CA GLY A 81 -18.06 -0.65 12.76
C GLY A 81 -16.97 0.37 13.09
N GLU A 82 -15.75 0.21 12.54
CA GLU A 82 -14.74 1.27 12.57
C GLU A 82 -15.02 2.28 11.44
N ILE A 83 -14.74 3.55 11.72
CA ILE A 83 -14.92 4.62 10.73
C ILE A 83 -13.85 4.45 9.65
N GLY A 84 -14.25 3.99 8.47
CA GLY A 84 -13.40 3.99 7.28
C GLY A 84 -13.10 5.42 6.84
N ARG A 85 -11.83 5.79 6.77
CA ARG A 85 -11.37 7.10 6.28
C ARG A 85 -10.33 6.99 5.17
N GLU A 86 -9.88 5.78 4.90
CA GLU A 86 -8.74 5.48 4.04
C GLU A 86 -9.14 4.40 3.05
N MET A 87 -8.59 4.51 1.85
CA MET A 87 -8.67 3.49 0.81
C MET A 87 -7.31 2.81 0.75
N TYR A 88 -7.34 1.49 0.60
CA TYR A 88 -6.13 0.67 0.53
C TYR A 88 -6.02 -0.02 -0.82
N ILE A 89 -4.78 -0.15 -1.29
CA ILE A 89 -4.42 -0.87 -2.51
C ILE A 89 -3.50 -2.01 -2.09
N VAL A 90 -3.82 -3.22 -2.53
CA VAL A 90 -2.96 -4.39 -2.27
C VAL A 90 -1.79 -4.33 -3.23
N ASN A 91 -0.62 -3.89 -2.75
CA ASN A 91 0.60 -3.88 -3.56
C ASN A 91 1.18 -5.30 -3.73
N HIS A 92 1.30 -6.01 -2.61
CA HIS A 92 1.77 -7.39 -2.59
C HIS A 92 1.15 -8.16 -1.41
N GLY A 93 0.68 -9.37 -1.67
CA GLY A 93 0.17 -10.29 -0.66
C GLY A 93 -1.28 -10.72 -0.90
N LYS A 94 -1.87 -11.36 0.11
CA LYS A 94 -3.25 -11.83 0.07
C LYS A 94 -3.99 -11.43 1.33
N LEU A 95 -5.21 -10.97 1.16
CA LEU A 95 -6.11 -10.63 2.25
C LEU A 95 -7.38 -11.45 2.16
N ASP A 96 -7.92 -11.81 3.31
CA ASP A 96 -9.20 -12.45 3.41
C ASP A 96 -10.20 -11.51 4.08
N VAL A 97 -11.37 -11.37 3.46
CA VAL A 97 -12.46 -10.55 3.98
C VAL A 97 -13.45 -11.48 4.68
N PHE A 98 -13.79 -11.14 5.92
CA PHE A 98 -14.71 -11.91 6.76
C PHE A 98 -15.94 -11.09 7.13
N ILE A 99 -17.12 -11.72 7.09
CA ILE A 99 -18.37 -11.20 7.66
C ILE A 99 -18.95 -12.30 8.55
N ASP A 100 -19.22 -11.97 9.82
CA ASP A 100 -19.76 -12.90 10.82
C ASP A 100 -18.99 -14.25 10.84
N ASP A 101 -17.66 -14.14 10.92
CA ASP A 101 -16.67 -15.24 10.90
C ASP A 101 -16.65 -16.13 9.64
N LYS A 102 -17.38 -15.74 8.59
CA LYS A 102 -17.35 -16.41 7.28
C LYS A 102 -16.50 -15.63 6.31
N ARG A 103 -15.55 -16.33 5.67
CA ARG A 103 -14.76 -15.78 4.57
C ARG A 103 -15.68 -15.53 3.38
N ILE A 104 -15.76 -14.28 2.92
CA ILE A 104 -16.62 -13.87 1.81
C ILE A 104 -15.85 -13.57 0.53
N ALA A 105 -14.59 -13.13 0.65
CA ALA A 105 -13.75 -12.80 -0.49
C ALA A 105 -12.26 -12.94 -0.13
N GLY A 106 -11.44 -13.18 -1.16
CA GLY A 106 -10.00 -13.04 -1.10
C GLY A 106 -9.57 -11.90 -2.03
N LEU A 107 -8.71 -11.01 -1.52
CA LEU A 107 -8.10 -9.92 -2.28
C LEU A 107 -6.64 -10.26 -2.52
N GLU A 108 -6.16 -10.04 -3.74
CA GLU A 108 -4.79 -10.27 -4.16
C GLU A 108 -4.20 -8.97 -4.73
N ASP A 109 -2.93 -9.00 -5.15
CA ASP A 109 -2.22 -7.88 -5.76
C ASP A 109 -3.07 -7.13 -6.80
N GLY A 110 -3.16 -5.80 -6.66
CA GLY A 110 -3.97 -4.91 -7.51
C GLY A 110 -5.42 -4.72 -7.05
N ALA A 111 -5.89 -5.44 -6.04
CA ALA A 111 -7.21 -5.21 -5.45
C ALA A 111 -7.27 -3.88 -4.67
N VAL A 112 -8.44 -3.26 -4.67
CA VAL A 112 -8.74 -2.03 -3.92
C VAL A 112 -9.87 -2.31 -2.94
N PHE A 113 -9.75 -1.78 -1.73
CA PHE A 113 -10.81 -1.88 -0.72
C PHE A 113 -10.83 -0.64 0.19
N GLY A 114 -11.93 -0.47 0.94
CA GLY A 114 -12.18 0.74 1.74
C GLY A 114 -12.84 1.89 0.98
N GLU A 115 -13.16 1.70 -0.30
CA GLU A 115 -13.76 2.73 -1.16
C GLU A 115 -15.21 3.09 -0.78
N ILE A 116 -15.92 2.16 -0.13
CA ILE A 116 -17.29 2.35 0.38
C ILE A 116 -17.22 2.27 1.90
N SER A 117 -16.98 3.42 2.54
CA SER A 117 -17.30 3.59 3.96
C SER A 117 -18.82 3.80 4.05
N LEU A 118 -19.56 2.71 4.24
CA LEU A 118 -21.01 2.73 4.51
C LEU A 118 -21.29 3.10 5.97
#